data_AF-A0A6B3G6J6-F1
#
_entry.id   AF-A0A6B3G6J6-F1
#
_cell.length_a   1.000
_cell.length_b   1.000
_cell.length_c   1.000
_cell.angle_alpha   90.00
_cell.angle_beta   90.00
_cell.angle_gamma   90.00
#
_symmetry.space_group_name_H-M   'P 1'
#
loop_
_entity.id
_entity.type
_entity.pdbx_description
1 polymer ?
#
loop_
_entity_poly.entity_id
_entity_poly.type
_entity_poly.pdbx_seq_one_letter_code
_entity_poly.pdbx_strand_id
1 'polypeptide(L)'
;ADGLAASRGGRRSHNIRLAPELRFLGVDIGATSIDVAVTNAELEVLGHLNHPMDVREGPVAVFEQVLSLAAKLRASGLAEGF
;
A
#
# COMPACT_ATOMS: atom_id res chain seq x y z
N ALA A 1 -11.40 24.86 4.71
CA ALA A 1 -11.02 24.57 3.31
C ALA A 1 -9.52 24.82 3.20
N ASP A 2 -8.75 23.83 2.77
CA ASP A 2 -7.27 23.85 2.81
C ASP A 2 -6.63 24.85 1.83
N GLY A 3 -7.46 25.64 1.14
CA GLY A 3 -7.03 26.76 0.33
C GLY A 3 -6.30 26.35 -0.95
N LEU A 4 -5.57 27.32 -1.49
CA LEU A 4 -4.77 27.15 -2.70
C LEU A 4 -3.30 26.96 -2.30
N ALA A 5 -2.58 26.10 -3.03
CA ALA A 5 -1.13 25.93 -2.89
C ALA A 5 -0.38 27.26 -3.16
N ALA A 6 0.89 27.33 -2.75
CA ALA A 6 1.76 28.45 -3.11
C ALA A 6 1.83 28.61 -4.65
N SER A 7 1.79 29.85 -5.13
CA SER A 7 1.86 30.13 -6.57
C SER A 7 3.22 29.76 -7.14
N ARG A 8 3.21 29.19 -8.35
CA ARG A 8 4.42 28.83 -9.12
C ARG A 8 4.42 29.46 -10.51
N GLY A 9 3.83 30.64 -10.65
CA GLY A 9 3.79 31.39 -11.92
C GLY A 9 2.56 31.12 -12.82
N GLY A 10 1.59 30.35 -12.34
CA GLY A 10 0.32 30.08 -13.02
C GLY A 10 -0.88 30.09 -12.07
N ARG A 11 -2.05 29.61 -12.53
CA ARG A 11 -3.22 29.44 -11.65
C ARG A 11 -2.84 28.51 -10.51
N ARG A 12 -3.01 28.98 -9.27
CA ARG A 12 -2.70 28.20 -8.08
C ARG A 12 -3.56 26.93 -8.05
N SER A 13 -2.93 25.80 -7.79
CA SER A 13 -3.61 24.53 -7.58
C SER A 13 -4.38 24.55 -6.25
N HIS A 14 -5.47 23.79 -6.16
CA HIS A 14 -6.13 23.55 -4.88
C HIS A 14 -5.29 22.58 -4.04
N ASN A 15 -5.23 22.84 -2.72
CA ASN A 15 -4.73 21.83 -1.80
C ASN A 15 -5.77 20.72 -1.64
N ILE A 16 -5.29 19.49 -1.61
CA ILE A 16 -6.11 18.29 -1.37
C ILE A 16 -5.49 17.61 -0.16
N ARG A 17 -6.31 17.28 0.83
CA ARG A 17 -5.95 16.35 1.89
C ARG A 17 -6.63 15.02 1.63
N LEU A 18 -5.88 13.94 1.77
CA LEU A 18 -6.44 12.60 1.77
C LEU A 18 -7.05 12.34 3.15
N ALA A 19 -8.01 11.42 3.18
CA ALA A 19 -8.61 10.99 4.43
C ALA A 19 -7.52 10.34 5.32
N PRO A 20 -7.38 10.72 6.61
CA PRO A 20 -6.35 10.15 7.50
C PRO A 20 -6.43 8.62 7.65
N GLU A 21 -7.62 8.06 7.46
CA GLU A 21 -7.92 6.63 7.47
C GLU A 21 -7.65 5.93 6.13
N LEU A 22 -7.31 6.66 5.05
CA LEU A 22 -6.97 6.04 3.78
C LEU A 22 -5.73 5.16 3.94
N ARG A 23 -5.81 3.95 3.40
CA ARG A 23 -4.72 2.97 3.38
C ARG A 23 -4.48 2.50 1.96
N PHE A 24 -3.22 2.22 1.64
CA PHE A 24 -2.84 1.57 0.41
C PHE A 24 -2.21 0.22 0.71
N LEU A 25 -2.63 -0.82 -0.01
CA LEU A 25 -1.93 -2.09 -0.05
C LEU A 25 -0.96 -2.08 -1.22
N GLY A 26 0.34 -2.12 -0.92
CA GLY A 26 1.41 -2.34 -1.88
C GLY A 26 1.74 -3.82 -1.97
N VAL A 27 1.90 -4.32 -3.20
CA VAL A 27 2.34 -5.69 -3.48
C VAL A 27 3.48 -5.60 -4.49
N ASP A 28 4.61 -6.22 -4.15
CA ASP A 28 5.74 -6.45 -5.04
C ASP A 28 5.96 -7.96 -5.22
N ILE A 29 6.08 -8.39 -6.46
CA ILE A 29 6.26 -9.79 -6.84
C ILE A 29 7.56 -9.87 -7.62
N GLY A 30 8.61 -10.30 -6.92
CA GLY A 30 9.90 -10.62 -7.51
C GLY A 30 9.90 -12.00 -8.15
N ALA A 31 11.04 -12.35 -8.75
CA ALA A 31 11.23 -13.70 -9.31
C ALA A 31 11.19 -14.80 -8.23
N THR A 32 11.61 -14.48 -7.01
CA THR A 32 11.80 -15.44 -5.90
C THR A 32 11.25 -14.93 -4.56
N SER A 33 10.45 -13.86 -4.56
CA SER A 33 9.87 -13.29 -3.35
C SER A 33 8.56 -12.57 -3.64
N ILE A 34 7.73 -12.49 -2.61
CA ILE A 34 6.55 -11.64 -2.54
C ILE A 34 6.70 -10.74 -1.33
N ASP A 35 6.48 -9.44 -1.53
CA ASP A 35 6.45 -8.43 -0.49
C ASP A 35 5.07 -7.78 -0.48
N VAL A 36 4.45 -7.70 0.70
CA VAL A 36 3.15 -7.04 0.88
C VAL A 36 3.29 -6.02 2.00
N ALA A 37 2.90 -4.78 1.74
CA ALA A 37 2.97 -3.69 2.70
C ALA A 37 1.68 -2.88 2.72
N VAL A 38 1.35 -2.32 3.88
CA VAL A 38 0.28 -1.34 4.02
C VAL A 38 0.88 0.01 4.36
N THR A 39 0.45 1.06 3.69
CA THR A 39 0.88 2.43 3.96
C THR A 39 -0.28 3.35 4.35
N ASN A 40 0.03 4.47 4.99
CA ASN A 40 -0.91 5.59 5.14
C ASN A 40 -0.99 6.44 3.86
N ALA A 41 -1.81 7.49 3.90
CA ALA A 41 -2.00 8.43 2.79
C ALA A 41 -0.70 9.12 2.33
N GLU A 42 0.28 9.22 3.22
CA GLU A 42 1.59 9.83 3.01
C GLU A 42 2.66 8.82 2.56
N LEU A 43 2.27 7.56 2.32
CA LEU A 43 3.13 6.44 1.92
C LEU A 43 4.13 5.97 2.98
N GLU A 44 3.89 6.28 4.25
CA GLU A 44 4.63 5.69 5.36
C GLU A 44 4.17 4.25 5.59
N VAL A 45 5.10 3.31 5.74
CA VAL A 45 4.81 1.88 5.94
C VAL A 45 4.31 1.63 7.35
N LEU A 46 3.09 1.09 7.47
CA LEU A 46 2.45 0.71 8.73
C LEU A 46 2.71 -0.76 9.08
N GLY A 47 2.84 -1.61 8.06
CA GLY A 47 3.16 -3.02 8.21
C GLY A 47 3.67 -3.61 6.90
N HIS A 48 4.58 -4.58 7.00
CA HIS A 48 5.19 -5.24 5.85
C HIS A 48 5.47 -6.71 6.18
N LEU A 49 5.22 -7.58 5.20
CA LEU A 49 5.57 -8.99 5.23
C LEU A 49 6.30 -9.37 3.94
N ASN A 50 7.28 -10.25 4.09
CA ASN A 50 7.97 -10.90 2.98
C ASN A 50 7.70 -12.41 3.00
N HIS A 51 7.66 -13.03 1.83
CA HIS A 51 7.60 -14.47 1.67
C HIS A 51 8.43 -14.93 0.46
N PRO A 52 9.39 -15.88 0.63
CA PRO A 52 10.05 -16.52 -0.50
C PRO A 52 9.05 -17.35 -1.32
N MET A 53 8.96 -17.09 -2.62
CA MET A 53 8.10 -17.84 -3.56
C MET A 53 8.62 -17.66 -4.99
N ASP A 54 8.67 -18.73 -5.76
CA ASP A 54 9.07 -18.63 -7.17
C ASP A 54 7.86 -18.20 -8.01
N VAL A 55 7.98 -17.11 -8.78
CA VAL A 55 6.87 -16.60 -9.62
C VAL A 55 6.40 -17.65 -10.65
N ARG A 56 7.24 -18.62 -10.98
CA ARG A 56 6.93 -19.74 -11.89
C ARG A 56 5.96 -20.76 -11.31
N GLU A 57 5.67 -20.72 -10.01
CA GLU A 57 4.56 -21.48 -9.40
C GLU A 57 3.19 -21.10 -10.01
N GLY A 58 3.15 -19.95 -10.70
CA GLY A 58 2.03 -19.55 -11.54
C GLY A 58 1.11 -18.55 -10.85
N PRO A 59 0.33 -17.79 -11.63
CA PRO A 59 -0.37 -16.62 -11.13
C PRO A 59 -1.39 -16.96 -10.03
N VAL A 60 -2.09 -18.09 -10.13
CA VAL A 60 -3.10 -18.47 -9.12
C VAL A 60 -2.46 -18.65 -7.75
N ALA A 61 -1.42 -19.50 -7.65
CA ALA A 61 -0.72 -19.74 -6.39
C ALA A 61 -0.08 -18.45 -5.83
N VAL A 62 0.54 -17.65 -6.70
CA VAL A 62 1.15 -16.36 -6.30
C VAL A 62 0.11 -15.41 -5.72
N PHE A 63 -1.03 -15.23 -6.38
CA PHE A 63 -2.09 -14.34 -5.89
C PHE A 63 -2.78 -14.87 -4.62
N GLU A 64 -2.95 -16.19 -4.48
CA GLU A 64 -3.42 -16.79 -3.23
C GLU A 64 -2.47 -16.47 -2.06
N GLN A 65 -1.17 -16.53 -2.30
CA GLN A 65 -0.18 -16.18 -1.29
C GLN A 65 -0.17 -14.68 -0.97
N VAL A 66 -0.30 -13.80 -1.96
CA VAL A 66 -0.45 -12.35 -1.74
C VAL A 66 -1.66 -12.06 -0.85
N LEU A 67 -2.83 -12.65 -1.16
CA LEU A 67 -4.05 -12.47 -0.36
C LEU A 67 -3.89 -13.02 1.06
N SER A 68 -3.18 -14.14 1.23
CA SER A 68 -2.84 -14.69 2.54
C SER A 68 -1.97 -13.74 3.37
N LEU A 69 -0.95 -13.12 2.77
CA LEU A 69 -0.10 -12.12 3.44
C LEU A 69 -0.88 -10.84 3.78
N ALA A 70 -1.72 -10.35 2.88
CA ALA A 70 -2.59 -9.20 3.13
C ALA A 70 -3.56 -9.47 4.31
N ALA A 71 -4.16 -10.67 4.36
CA ALA A 71 -5.02 -11.07 5.47
C ALA A 71 -4.26 -11.13 6.81
N LYS A 72 -3.01 -11.61 6.81
CA LYS A 72 -2.14 -11.60 8.01
C LYS A 72 -1.83 -10.19 8.48
N LEU A 73 -1.52 -9.27 7.57
CA LEU A 73 -1.33 -7.86 7.92
C LEU A 73 -2.60 -7.24 8.51
N ARG A 74 -3.77 -7.55 7.94
CA ARG A 74 -5.06 -7.08 8.45
C ARG A 74 -5.35 -7.60 9.85
N ALA A 75 -5.04 -8.86 10.12
CA ALA A 75 -5.23 -9.49 11.43
C ALA A 75 -4.25 -8.97 12.50
N SER A 76 -3.09 -8.42 12.10
CA SER A 76 -2.08 -7.91 13.04
C SER A 76 -2.51 -6.65 13.80
N GLY A 77 -3.54 -5.93 13.32
CA GLY A 77 -3.96 -4.64 13.89
C GLY A 77 -3.02 -3.48 13.57
N LEU A 78 -1.91 -3.70 12.86
CA LEU A 78 -0.96 -2.65 12.46
C LEU A 78 -1.57 -1.60 11.51
N ALA A 79 -2.64 -1.98 10.82
CA ALA A 79 -3.46 -1.08 10.03
C ALA A 79 -4.93 -1.47 10.21
N GLU A 80 -5.63 -0.78 11.11
CA GLU A 80 -7.07 -1.00 11.28
C GLU A 80 -7.82 -0.63 9.98
N GLY A 81 -8.63 -1.57 9.47
CA GLY A 81 -9.65 -1.29 8.47
C GLY A 81 -9.19 -1.13 7.01
N PHE A 82 -8.00 -1.59 6.62
CA PHE A 82 -7.65 -1.74 5.19
C PHE A 82 -8.23 -3.02 4.57
#